data_AF-A0A355XRC5-F1
#
_entry.id   AF-A0A355XRC5-F1
#
_cell.length_a   1.000
_cell.length_b   1.000
_cell.length_c   1.000
_cell.angle_alpha   90.00
_cell.angle_beta   90.00
_cell.angle_gamma   90.00
#
_symmetry.space_group_name_H-M   'P 1'
#
loop_
_entity.id
_entity.type
_entity.pdbx_description
1 polymer ?
#
loop_
_entity_poly.entity_id
_entity_poly.type
_entity_poly.pdbx_seq_one_letter_code
_entity_poly.pdbx_strand_id
1 'polypeptide(L)' 'VLDGELTIEFRDKIVTLEKGEMTVIPKGVEHKPVAQNECKIMIIEPKGVVNTGNAGGNLTVDNDVWI' A
#
# COMPACT_ATOMS: atom_id res chain seq x y z
N VAL A 1 9.12 -2.17 -4.05
CA VAL A 1 9.58 -0.76 -3.99
C VAL A 1 10.40 -0.47 -5.23
N LEU A 2 10.07 0.59 -5.97
CA LEU A 2 10.79 0.99 -7.18
C LEU A 2 11.95 1.94 -6.87
N ASP A 3 11.78 2.81 -5.86
CA ASP A 3 12.81 3.73 -5.38
C ASP A 3 12.53 4.17 -3.94
N GLY A 4 13.56 4.41 -3.14
CA GLY A 4 13.45 4.70 -1.71
C GLY A 4 13.28 3.44 -0.83
N GLU A 5 12.77 3.64 0.39
CA GLU A 5 12.55 2.62 1.41
C GLU A 5 11.10 2.68 1.91
N LEU A 6 10.45 1.53 2.09
CA LEU A 6 9.08 1.43 2.60
C LEU A 6 9.03 0.48 3.79
N THR A 7 8.44 0.92 4.89
CA THR A 7 8.13 0.06 6.02
C THR A 7 6.64 -0.29 6.02
N ILE A 8 6.31 -1.57 6.18
CA ILE A 8 4.95 -2.04 6.43
C ILE A 8 4.83 -2.42 7.92
N GLU A 9 4.06 -1.64 8.66
CA GLU A 9 3.71 -1.96 10.04
C GLU A 9 2.48 -2.89 10.05
N PHE A 10 2.65 -4.08 10.63
CA PHE A 10 1.55 -4.97 11.00
C PHE A 10 1.29 -4.82 12.50
N ARG A 11 0.20 -5.43 12.98
CA ARG A 11 -0.12 -5.43 14.42
C ARG A 11 0.95 -6.13 15.27
N ASP A 12 1.57 -7.16 14.74
CA ASP A 12 2.47 -8.09 15.43
C ASP A 12 3.95 -7.95 15.01
N LYS A 13 4.23 -7.27 13.90
CA LYS A 13 5.58 -7.16 13.34
C LYS A 13 5.74 -5.96 12.41
N ILE A 14 6.99 -5.71 12.04
CA ILE A 14 7.39 -4.69 11.08
C ILE A 14 8.18 -5.36 9.96
N VAL A 15 7.93 -4.97 8.72
CA VAL A 15 8.69 -5.40 7.53
C VAL A 15 9.21 -4.17 6.81
N THR A 16 10.52 -4.02 6.71
CA THR A 16 11.16 -2.97 5.91
C THR A 16 11.53 -3.52 4.54
N LEU A 17 11.25 -2.75 3.49
CA LEU A 17 11.52 -3.06 2.10
C LEU A 17 12.44 -2.01 1.49
N GLU A 18 13.56 -2.48 0.98
CA GLU A 18 14.51 -1.72 0.20
C GLU A 18 14.10 -1.64 -1.28
N LYS A 19 14.81 -0.80 -2.03
CA LYS A 19 14.67 -0.73 -3.49
C LYS A 19 14.82 -2.11 -4.15
N GLY A 20 13.85 -2.47 -4.98
CA GLY A 20 13.81 -3.76 -5.68
C GLY A 20 13.10 -4.88 -4.91
N GLU A 21 12.80 -4.68 -3.62
CA GLU A 21 12.12 -5.68 -2.81
C GLU A 21 10.59 -5.58 -2.92
N MET A 22 9.90 -6.68 -2.62
CA MET A 22 8.44 -6.73 -2.57
C MET A 22 7.97 -7.64 -1.44
N THR A 23 6.75 -7.41 -0.98
CA THR A 23 6.07 -8.29 -0.02
C THR A 23 4.62 -8.52 -0.45
N VAL A 24 4.04 -9.62 0.03
CA VAL A 24 2.62 -9.92 -0.15
C VAL A 24 1.91 -9.65 1.16
N ILE A 25 0.88 -8.81 1.11
CA ILE A 25 -0.02 -8.60 2.24
C ILE A 25 -1.08 -9.70 2.21
N PRO A 26 -1.19 -10.57 3.23
CA PRO A 26 -2.21 -11.60 3.25
C PRO A 26 -3.62 -10.99 3.34
N LYS A 27 -4.61 -11.65 2.72
CA LYS A 27 -6.00 -11.18 2.69
C LYS A 27 -6.54 -10.99 4.12
N GLY A 28 -7.11 -9.82 4.38
CA GLY A 28 -7.73 -9.49 5.67
C GLY A 28 -6.74 -9.13 6.77
N VAL A 29 -5.43 -9.09 6.48
CA VAL A 29 -4.43 -8.65 7.45
C VAL A 29 -4.32 -7.13 7.41
N GLU A 30 -4.55 -6.53 8.58
CA GLU A 30 -4.37 -5.10 8.77
C GLU A 30 -2.88 -4.74 8.70
N HIS A 31 -2.58 -3.72 7.93
CA HIS A 31 -1.24 -3.25 7.68
C HIS A 31 -1.25 -1.73 7.46
N LYS A 32 -0.12 -1.09 7.68
CA LYS A 32 0.06 0.35 7.52
C LYS A 32 1.40 0.63 6.83
N PRO A 33 1.38 1.02 5.54
CA PRO A 33 2.58 1.49 4.85
C PRO A 33 3.06 2.82 5.43
N VAL A 34 4.35 2.93 5.70
CA VAL A 34 5.02 4.11 6.25
C VAL A 34 6.32 4.34 5.50
N ALA A 35 6.55 5.57 5.06
CA ALA A 35 7.82 6.01 4.47
C ALA A 35 8.30 7.27 5.18
N GLN A 36 9.55 7.27 5.65
CA GLN A 36 10.17 8.44 6.30
C GLN A 36 10.59 9.50 5.28
N ASN A 37 10.98 9.06 4.08
CA ASN A 37 11.36 9.90 2.95
C ASN A 37 10.45 9.59 1.74
N GLU A 38 10.56 10.37 0.67
CA GLU A 38 9.86 10.07 -0.58
C GLU A 38 10.19 8.65 -1.07
N CYS A 39 9.16 7.86 -1.36
CA CYS A 39 9.29 6.49 -1.82
C CYS A 39 8.36 6.25 -3.01
N LYS A 40 8.86 5.59 -4.05
CA LYS A 40 8.10 5.21 -5.24
C LYS A 40 7.76 3.73 -5.15
N ILE A 41 6.48 3.42 -5.11
CA ILE A 41 5.98 2.05 -4.96
C ILE A 41 5.06 1.67 -6.10
N MET A 42 4.98 0.37 -6.36
CA MET A 42 3.96 -0.23 -7.22
C MET A 42 3.06 -1.08 -6.32
N ILE A 43 1.76 -0.84 -6.39
CA ILE A 43 0.74 -1.63 -5.71
C ILE A 43 0.04 -2.48 -6.76
N ILE A 44 -0.11 -3.77 -6.48
CA ILE A 44 -0.88 -4.69 -7.31
C ILE A 44 -2.05 -5.15 -6.46
N GLU A 45 -3.26 -4.81 -6.87
CA GLU A 45 -4.49 -5.15 -6.16
C GLU A 45 -5.58 -5.67 -7.09
N PRO A 46 -6.56 -6.44 -6.57
CA PRO A 46 -7.72 -6.85 -7.36
C PRO A 46 -8.48 -5.65 -7.91
N LYS A 47 -9.07 -5.82 -9.11
CA LYS A 47 -9.96 -4.80 -9.68
C LYS A 47 -11.13 -4.53 -8.73
N GLY A 48 -11.43 -3.25 -8.52
CA GLY A 48 -12.60 -2.80 -7.75
C GLY A 48 -12.35 -2.55 -6.26
N VAL A 49 -11.10 -2.60 -5.78
CA VAL A 49 -10.74 -2.26 -4.40
C VAL A 49 -10.81 -0.75 -4.17
N VAL A 50 -11.79 -0.26 -3.40
CA VAL A 50 -11.92 1.17 -3.10
C VAL A 50 -10.75 1.63 -2.22
N ASN A 51 -9.99 2.63 -2.67
CA ASN A 51 -8.76 3.10 -2.02
C ASN A 51 -8.96 3.59 -0.57
N THR A 52 -10.13 4.14 -0.25
CA THR A 52 -10.49 4.60 1.10
C THR A 52 -11.27 3.56 1.92
N GLY A 53 -11.54 2.39 1.35
CA GLY A 53 -12.41 1.38 1.95
C GLY A 53 -13.78 1.97 2.30
N ASN A 54 -14.12 1.94 3.59
CA ASN A 54 -15.41 2.46 4.09
C ASN A 54 -15.32 3.93 4.58
N ALA A 55 -14.15 4.56 4.54
CA ALA A 55 -13.97 5.91 5.09
C ALA A 55 -14.63 7.00 4.24
N GLY A 56 -14.77 6.78 2.92
CA GLY A 56 -15.38 7.74 2.01
C GLY A 56 -14.62 9.08 1.90
N GLY A 57 -15.33 10.12 1.47
CA GLY A 57 -14.82 11.49 1.40
C GLY A 57 -14.11 11.85 0.08
N ASN A 58 -13.61 13.09 0.00
CA ASN A 58 -13.11 13.72 -1.23
C ASN A 58 -11.87 13.04 -1.85
N LEU A 59 -11.20 12.15 -1.10
CA LEU A 59 -10.05 11.36 -1.57
C LEU A 59 -10.45 9.95 -2.05
N THR A 60 -11.75 9.61 -1.99
CA THR A 60 -12.28 8.37 -2.59
C THR A 60 -12.39 8.58 -4.09
N VAL A 61 -11.82 7.67 -4.86
CA VAL A 61 -11.77 7.76 -6.32
C VAL A 61 -12.45 6.53 -6.92
N ASP A 62 -13.22 6.73 -8.00
CA ASP A 62 -13.75 5.63 -8.79
C ASP A 62 -12.61 4.93 -9.54
N ASN A 63 -12.48 3.62 -9.35
CA ASN A 63 -11.33 2.82 -9.79
C ASN A 63 -11.13 2.67 -11.32
N ASP A 64 -11.95 3.30 -12.14
CA ASP A 64 -11.85 3.20 -13.61
C ASP A 64 -10.91 4.26 -14.22
N VAL A 65 -10.15 4.98 -13.41
CA VAL A 65 -9.23 6.05 -13.86
C VAL A 65 -7.77 5.58 -14.05
N TRP A 66 -7.37 4.45 -13.45
CA TRP A 66 -5.96 4.05 -13.31
C TRP A 66 -5.62 2.66 -13.86
N ILE A 67 -6.12 2.30 -15.04
CA ILE A 67 -5.59 1.18 -15.86
C ILE A 67 -4.96 1.75 -17.13
#